data_AF-A0A914YU22-F1
#
_entry.id   AF-A0A914YU22-F1
#
_cell.length_a   1.000
_cell.length_b   1.000
_cell.length_c   1.000
_cell.angle_alpha   90.00
_cell.angle_beta   90.00
_cell.angle_gamma   90.00
#
_symmetry.space_group_name_H-M   'P 1'
#
loop_
_entity.id
_entity.type
_entity.pdbx_description
1 polymer ?
#
loop_
_entity_poly.entity_id
_entity_poly.type
_entity_poly.pdbx_seq_one_letter_code
_entity_poly.pdbx_strand_id
1 'polypeptide(L)'
;MKTIFFFIFAFIFIIASAINTQSSGAKGILKCNDKPAANTMVKLFDDDSGIDADDLMGSTRTDGEGHFEISGHADELTPIDPKLNIYTDCNDGPKPCQRKITIKIPNIYITSGKVAKKSYDAGVIELSGTFPGEERDCIH
;
A
#
# COMPACT_ATOMS: atom_id res chain seq x y z
N MET A 1 33.95 44.61 12.92
CA MET A 1 32.47 44.75 13.01
C MET A 1 31.74 44.82 11.65
N LYS A 2 32.32 44.34 10.53
CA LYS A 2 31.60 44.25 9.23
C LYS A 2 31.58 42.86 8.60
N THR A 3 32.34 41.91 9.16
CA THR A 3 32.47 40.54 8.63
C THR A 3 31.57 39.51 9.33
N ILE A 4 31.02 39.84 10.51
CA ILE A 4 30.13 38.93 11.27
C ILE A 4 28.71 38.93 10.70
N PHE A 5 28.28 40.03 10.06
CA PHE A 5 26.93 40.13 9.49
C PHE A 5 26.73 39.29 8.21
N PHE A 6 27.83 38.88 7.54
CA PHE A 6 27.75 38.06 6.33
C PHE A 6 27.59 36.56 6.63
N PHE A 7 27.92 36.10 7.85
CA PHE A 7 27.73 34.71 8.27
C PHE A 7 26.31 34.42 8.76
N ILE A 8 25.55 35.44 9.14
CA ILE A 8 24.14 35.28 9.57
C ILE A 8 23.21 35.10 8.35
N PHE A 9 23.64 35.48 7.14
CA PHE A 9 22.86 35.32 5.91
C PHE A 9 23.04 33.95 5.22
N ALA A 10 23.87 33.06 5.77
CA ALA A 10 24.24 31.79 5.12
C ALA A 10 23.63 30.53 5.77
N PHE A 11 22.83 30.66 6.83
CA PHE A 11 22.32 29.49 7.58
C PHE A 11 20.80 29.35 7.64
N ILE A 12 20.08 29.95 6.69
CA ILE A 12 18.66 29.69 6.46
C ILE A 12 18.50 29.29 4.99
N PHE A 13 19.19 28.23 4.58
CA PHE A 13 18.66 27.38 3.52
C PHE A 13 17.55 26.57 4.18
N ILE A 14 16.37 27.18 4.35
CA ILE A 14 15.14 26.40 4.51
C ILE A 14 14.98 25.71 3.16
N ILE A 15 15.41 24.47 3.09
CA ILE A 15 15.01 23.59 2.01
C ILE A 15 13.50 23.42 2.21
N ALA A 16 12.70 24.16 1.45
CA ALA A 16 11.28 23.93 1.41
C ALA A 16 11.08 22.56 0.74
N SER A 17 11.04 21.50 1.54
CA SER A 17 10.68 20.17 1.05
C SER A 17 9.23 20.26 0.57
N ALA A 18 9.01 20.17 -0.74
CA ALA A 18 7.66 20.18 -1.30
C ALA A 18 7.02 18.81 -1.03
N ILE A 19 5.90 18.82 -0.31
CA ILE A 19 5.04 17.64 -0.16
C ILE A 19 4.42 17.33 -1.52
N ASN A 20 4.58 16.10 -2.00
CA ASN A 20 4.06 15.64 -3.27
C ASN A 20 2.91 14.68 -3.04
N THR A 21 1.73 15.04 -3.54
CA THR A 21 0.63 14.08 -3.64
C THR A 21 0.94 13.02 -4.69
N GLN A 22 0.94 11.76 -4.27
CA GLN A 22 1.20 10.61 -5.12
C GLN A 22 0.10 9.57 -4.94
N SER A 23 -0.16 8.79 -5.98
CA SER A 23 -1.20 7.76 -5.99
C SER A 23 -0.70 6.48 -6.61
N SER A 24 -1.33 5.38 -6.18
CA SER A 24 -1.16 4.06 -6.76
C SER A 24 -2.52 3.34 -6.76
N GLY A 25 -2.63 2.32 -7.60
CA GLY A 25 -3.82 1.49 -7.66
C GLY A 25 -3.46 0.07 -8.08
N ALA A 26 -4.35 -0.86 -7.77
CA ALA A 26 -4.22 -2.25 -8.16
C ALA A 26 -5.57 -2.91 -8.40
N LYS A 27 -5.54 -4.00 -9.16
CA LYS A 27 -6.68 -4.87 -9.40
C LYS A 27 -6.23 -6.32 -9.50
N GLY A 28 -7.15 -7.24 -9.34
CA GLY A 28 -6.88 -8.67 -9.49
C GLY A 28 -8.08 -9.54 -9.13
N ILE A 29 -7.84 -10.85 -9.10
CA ILE A 29 -8.83 -11.87 -8.75
C ILE A 29 -8.24 -12.74 -7.64
N LEU A 30 -8.98 -12.92 -6.56
CA LEU A 30 -8.61 -13.83 -5.48
C LEU A 30 -9.40 -15.12 -5.58
N LYS A 31 -8.70 -16.25 -5.44
CA LYS A 31 -9.29 -17.59 -5.39
C LYS A 31 -8.91 -18.32 -4.11
N CYS A 32 -9.76 -19.26 -3.72
CA CYS A 32 -9.51 -20.20 -2.64
C CYS A 32 -9.92 -21.60 -3.10
N ASN A 33 -8.93 -22.47 -3.33
CA ASN A 33 -9.11 -23.80 -3.90
C ASN A 33 -9.87 -23.73 -5.24
N ASP A 34 -9.38 -22.92 -6.18
CA ASP A 34 -9.94 -22.67 -7.52
C ASP A 34 -11.33 -21.99 -7.58
N LYS A 35 -11.94 -21.70 -6.42
CA LYS A 35 -13.21 -20.99 -6.33
C LYS A 35 -12.98 -19.50 -6.07
N PRO A 36 -13.86 -18.60 -6.56
CA PRO A 36 -13.85 -17.19 -6.17
C PRO A 36 -13.77 -16.99 -4.65
N ALA A 37 -12.80 -16.22 -4.19
CA ALA A 37 -12.69 -15.83 -2.78
C ALA A 37 -13.45 -14.52 -2.57
N ALA A 38 -14.77 -14.59 -2.43
CA ALA A 38 -15.62 -13.42 -2.26
C ALA A 38 -15.48 -12.77 -0.88
N ASN A 39 -15.75 -11.47 -0.79
CA ASN A 39 -15.74 -10.69 0.45
C ASN A 39 -14.40 -10.71 1.21
N THR A 40 -13.29 -11.02 0.52
CA THR A 40 -11.93 -11.03 1.07
C THR A 40 -11.43 -9.58 1.14
N MET A 41 -10.88 -9.16 2.29
CA MET A 41 -10.42 -7.78 2.47
C MET A 41 -9.08 -7.57 1.77
N VAL A 42 -8.98 -6.44 1.05
CA VAL A 42 -7.75 -5.99 0.40
C VAL A 42 -7.53 -4.53 0.76
N LYS A 43 -6.32 -4.21 1.23
CA LYS A 43 -5.93 -2.85 1.56
C LYS A 43 -4.71 -2.43 0.77
N LEU A 44 -4.68 -1.15 0.42
CA LEU A 44 -3.53 -0.49 -0.18
C LEU A 44 -2.89 0.39 0.88
N PHE A 45 -1.60 0.19 1.10
CA PHE A 45 -0.79 0.95 2.04
C PHE A 45 0.41 1.57 1.33
N ASP A 46 0.89 2.65 1.92
CA ASP A 46 2.27 3.10 1.76
C ASP A 46 3.16 2.38 2.81
N ASP A 47 4.20 1.66 2.37
CA ASP A 47 5.12 0.87 3.20
C ASP A 47 6.28 1.75 3.70
N ASP A 48 5.98 2.76 4.51
CA ASP A 48 7.02 3.62 5.05
C ASP A 48 7.82 2.94 6.16
N SER A 49 9.14 3.03 6.05
CA SER A 49 10.10 2.58 7.08
C SER A 49 10.53 3.72 8.03
N GLY A 50 9.75 4.82 8.06
CA GLY A 50 10.06 6.09 8.72
C GLY A 50 9.39 6.34 10.07
N ILE A 51 9.12 7.62 10.37
CA ILE A 51 8.53 8.09 11.66
C ILE A 51 7.00 7.93 11.66
N ASP A 52 6.39 7.83 10.48
CA ASP A 52 4.97 7.63 10.29
C ASP A 52 4.69 6.14 10.07
N ALA A 53 3.60 5.64 10.65
CA ALA A 53 3.18 4.25 10.53
C ALA A 53 2.48 4.04 9.18
N ASP A 54 2.71 2.89 8.53
CA ASP A 54 2.05 2.46 7.26
C ASP A 54 0.74 3.20 6.95
N ASP A 55 0.79 4.13 5.99
CA ASP A 55 -0.37 4.97 5.69
C ASP A 55 -1.41 4.20 4.87
N LEU A 56 -2.61 4.05 5.45
CA LEU A 56 -3.74 3.42 4.76
C LEU A 56 -4.24 4.31 3.62
N MET A 57 -3.84 3.98 2.39
CA MET A 57 -4.25 4.70 1.19
C MET A 57 -5.67 4.31 0.73
N GLY A 58 -6.09 3.07 0.99
CA GLY A 58 -7.40 2.58 0.59
C GLY A 58 -7.74 1.19 1.14
N SER A 59 -9.03 0.84 1.11
CA SER A 59 -9.55 -0.47 1.51
C SER A 59 -10.71 -0.87 0.60
N THR A 60 -10.78 -2.15 0.25
CA THR A 60 -11.86 -2.74 -0.53
C THR A 60 -12.10 -4.19 -0.10
N ARG A 61 -13.14 -4.81 -0.66
CA ARG A 61 -13.37 -6.25 -0.57
C ARG A 61 -13.63 -6.82 -1.94
N THR A 62 -13.23 -8.07 -2.15
CA THR A 62 -13.54 -8.77 -3.39
C THR A 62 -15.04 -8.97 -3.56
N ASP A 63 -15.50 -8.91 -4.82
CA ASP A 63 -16.88 -9.18 -5.19
C ASP A 63 -17.22 -10.69 -5.17
N GLY A 64 -18.43 -11.06 -5.61
CA GLY A 64 -18.88 -12.45 -5.67
C GLY A 64 -18.08 -13.34 -6.63
N GLU A 65 -17.37 -12.75 -7.58
CA GLU A 65 -16.49 -13.45 -8.54
C GLU A 65 -15.01 -13.39 -8.13
N GLY A 66 -14.71 -12.79 -6.98
CA GLY A 66 -13.37 -12.68 -6.41
C GLY A 66 -12.57 -11.49 -6.95
N HIS A 67 -13.16 -10.61 -7.75
CA HIS A 67 -12.47 -9.44 -8.29
C HIS A 67 -12.32 -8.36 -7.22
N PHE A 68 -11.18 -7.68 -7.23
CA PHE A 68 -11.00 -6.41 -6.52
C PHE A 68 -10.40 -5.36 -7.43
N GLU A 69 -10.73 -4.11 -7.16
CA GLU A 69 -10.06 -2.92 -7.67
C GLU A 69 -9.94 -1.92 -6.53
N ILE A 70 -8.76 -1.31 -6.40
CA ILE A 70 -8.43 -0.39 -5.31
C ILE A 70 -7.47 0.69 -5.82
N SER A 71 -7.67 1.92 -5.35
CA SER A 71 -6.77 3.04 -5.62
C SER A 71 -6.76 3.97 -4.42
N GLY A 72 -5.63 4.63 -4.17
CA GLY A 72 -5.47 5.59 -3.09
C GLY A 72 -4.34 6.58 -3.36
N HIS A 73 -4.15 7.51 -2.43
CA HIS A 73 -3.08 8.50 -2.50
C HIS A 73 -2.52 8.81 -1.10
N ALA A 74 -1.28 9.28 -1.07
CA ALA A 74 -0.61 9.82 0.10
C ALA A 74 0.13 11.11 -0.28
N ASP A 75 0.40 11.95 0.72
CA ASP A 75 1.06 13.24 0.58
C ASP A 75 2.47 13.14 1.17
N GLU A 76 3.44 12.75 0.35
CA GLU A 76 4.78 12.35 0.81
C GLU A 76 5.90 13.28 0.34
N LEU A 77 6.98 13.36 1.12
CA LEU A 77 8.21 14.05 0.70
C LEU A 77 9.03 13.21 -0.29
N THR A 78 9.02 11.89 -0.12
CA THR A 78 9.69 10.89 -0.96
C THR A 78 8.68 10.15 -1.83
N PRO A 79 9.13 9.37 -2.83
CA PRO A 79 8.23 8.43 -3.50
C PRO A 79 7.58 7.48 -2.49
N ILE A 80 6.28 7.26 -2.65
CA ILE A 80 5.52 6.26 -1.88
C ILE A 80 6.05 4.84 -2.20
N ASP A 81 5.88 3.89 -1.29
CA ASP A 81 6.23 2.48 -1.42
C ASP A 81 4.97 1.60 -1.35
N PRO A 82 4.14 1.56 -2.41
CA PRO A 82 2.81 0.99 -2.34
C PRO A 82 2.83 -0.54 -2.16
N LYS A 83 2.00 -1.06 -1.26
CA LYS A 83 1.79 -2.51 -1.06
C LYS A 83 0.32 -2.87 -0.90
N LEU A 84 -0.05 -4.06 -1.33
CA LEU A 84 -1.33 -4.69 -1.02
C LEU A 84 -1.20 -5.59 0.19
N ASN A 85 -2.13 -5.47 1.13
CA ASN A 85 -2.36 -6.46 2.18
C ASN A 85 -3.69 -7.17 1.92
N ILE A 86 -3.63 -8.48 1.76
CA ILE A 86 -4.79 -9.36 1.55
C ILE A 86 -5.03 -10.14 2.84
N TYR A 87 -6.23 -10.04 3.40
CA TYR A 87 -6.61 -10.69 4.65
C TYR A 87 -7.58 -11.83 4.36
N THR A 88 -7.15 -13.06 4.64
CA THR A 88 -7.88 -14.27 4.22
C THR A 88 -7.97 -15.33 5.31
N ASP A 89 -9.11 -16.02 5.33
CA ASP A 89 -9.35 -17.23 6.12
C ASP A 89 -9.32 -18.51 5.26
N CYS A 90 -8.88 -18.41 3.99
CA CYS A 90 -8.78 -19.56 3.10
C CYS A 90 -7.88 -20.63 3.72
N ASN A 91 -8.44 -21.83 3.90
CA ASN A 91 -7.81 -22.97 4.57
C ASN A 91 -7.23 -22.64 5.97
N ASP A 92 -7.75 -21.62 6.67
CA ASP A 92 -7.17 -21.18 7.94
C ASP A 92 -7.79 -21.85 9.17
N GLY A 93 -8.97 -22.46 9.01
CA GLY A 93 -9.72 -23.07 10.12
C GLY A 93 -10.21 -22.02 11.14
N PRO A 94 -10.65 -22.44 12.34
CA PRO A 94 -11.17 -21.54 13.37
C PRO A 94 -10.03 -20.90 14.17
N LYS A 95 -9.08 -20.24 13.50
CA LYS A 95 -8.00 -19.50 14.17
C LYS A 95 -8.44 -18.06 14.42
N PRO A 96 -8.02 -17.43 15.52
CA PRO A 96 -8.23 -16.01 15.70
C PRO A 96 -7.43 -15.25 14.64
N CYS A 97 -7.96 -14.11 14.20
CA CYS A 97 -7.31 -13.20 13.25
C CYS A 97 -7.14 -13.81 11.85
N GLN A 98 -6.85 -12.99 10.84
CA GLN A 98 -6.76 -13.47 9.46
C GLN A 98 -5.31 -13.64 9.04
N ARG A 99 -5.02 -14.57 8.12
CA ARG A 99 -3.72 -14.59 7.42
C ARG A 99 -3.59 -13.30 6.62
N LYS A 100 -2.44 -12.64 6.71
CA LYS A 100 -2.12 -11.41 5.97
C LYS A 100 -1.03 -11.71 4.96
N ILE A 101 -1.36 -11.59 3.68
CA ILE A 101 -0.44 -11.76 2.56
C ILE A 101 -0.12 -10.38 2.00
N THR A 102 1.17 -10.06 1.88
CA THR A 102 1.63 -8.77 1.36
C THR A 102 2.20 -8.90 -0.05
N ILE A 103 1.76 -8.03 -0.95
CA ILE A 103 2.28 -7.93 -2.32
C ILE A 103 2.77 -6.50 -2.54
N LYS A 104 4.07 -6.33 -2.78
CA LYS A 104 4.64 -5.02 -3.13
C LYS A 104 4.25 -4.63 -4.55
N ILE A 105 3.79 -3.40 -4.72
CA ILE A 105 3.48 -2.83 -6.03
C ILE A 105 4.74 -2.12 -6.54
N PRO A 106 5.24 -2.43 -7.74
CA PRO A 106 6.42 -1.76 -8.28
C PRO A 106 6.24 -0.25 -8.40
N ASN A 107 7.28 0.53 -8.10
CA ASN A 107 7.22 2.01 -8.12
C ASN A 107 6.86 2.59 -9.50
N ILE A 108 7.02 1.79 -10.57
CA ILE A 108 6.53 2.13 -11.91
C ILE A 108 5.00 2.25 -11.99
N TYR A 109 4.23 1.93 -10.94
CA TYR A 109 2.78 2.14 -10.88
C TYR A 109 2.38 3.39 -10.10
N ILE A 110 3.36 4.12 -9.53
CA ILE A 110 3.12 5.40 -8.87
C ILE A 110 2.83 6.49 -9.91
N THR A 111 1.87 7.35 -9.59
CA THR A 111 1.53 8.53 -10.39
C THR A 111 1.37 9.77 -9.53
N SER A 112 1.68 10.94 -10.09
CA SER A 112 1.48 12.22 -9.40
C SER A 112 -0.01 12.61 -9.38
N GLY A 113 -0.44 13.13 -8.23
CA GLY A 113 -1.81 13.58 -7.93
C GLY A 113 -2.63 12.53 -7.18
N LYS A 114 -3.86 12.92 -6.80
CA LYS A 114 -4.77 12.09 -5.97
C LYS A 114 -5.37 10.87 -6.68
N VAL A 115 -5.30 10.83 -8.02
CA VAL A 115 -5.96 9.81 -8.82
C VAL A 115 -4.90 9.00 -9.56
N ALA A 116 -4.90 7.70 -9.29
CA ALA A 116 -4.01 6.76 -9.96
C ALA A 116 -4.31 6.71 -11.47
N LYS A 117 -3.31 7.02 -12.30
CA LYS A 117 -3.48 7.01 -13.78
C LYS A 117 -3.19 5.65 -14.40
N LYS A 118 -2.65 4.72 -13.62
CA LYS A 118 -2.35 3.33 -13.99
C LYS A 118 -2.53 2.46 -12.75
N SER A 119 -2.91 1.21 -12.97
CA SER A 119 -3.12 0.23 -11.90
C SER A 119 -2.25 -0.98 -12.13
N TYR A 120 -1.65 -1.48 -11.05
CA TYR A 120 -0.96 -2.76 -11.04
C TYR A 120 -1.96 -3.90 -11.20
N ASP A 121 -1.71 -4.80 -12.14
CA ASP A 121 -2.50 -6.02 -12.30
C ASP A 121 -1.83 -7.13 -11.50
N ALA A 122 -2.42 -7.48 -10.36
CA ALA A 122 -1.93 -8.55 -9.50
C ALA A 122 -2.28 -9.95 -10.07
N GLY A 123 -3.05 -10.02 -11.15
CA GLY A 123 -3.47 -11.26 -11.79
C GLY A 123 -4.44 -12.06 -10.91
N VAL A 124 -4.35 -13.38 -11.03
CA VAL A 124 -5.13 -14.34 -10.23
C VAL A 124 -4.25 -14.89 -9.12
N ILE A 125 -4.68 -14.74 -7.86
CA ILE A 125 -3.94 -15.20 -6.68
C ILE A 125 -4.72 -16.33 -6.02
N GLU A 126 -4.08 -17.49 -5.89
CA GLU A 126 -4.64 -18.66 -5.20
C GLU A 126 -4.22 -18.66 -3.71
N LEU A 127 -5.19 -18.40 -2.83
CA LEU A 127 -4.99 -18.15 -1.40
C LEU A 127 -4.85 -19.44 -0.56
N SER A 128 -5.11 -20.61 -1.16
CA SER A 128 -4.98 -21.90 -0.47
C SER A 128 -3.53 -22.31 -0.18
N GLY A 129 -2.56 -21.73 -0.90
CA GLY A 129 -1.13 -21.96 -0.70
C GLY A 129 -0.53 -21.13 0.44
N THR A 130 0.72 -21.42 0.80
CA THR A 130 1.51 -20.63 1.77
C THR A 130 2.35 -19.59 1.03
N PHE A 131 2.38 -18.36 1.54
CA PHE A 131 3.14 -17.27 0.95
C PHE A 131 4.38 -16.93 1.80
N PRO A 132 5.55 -16.73 1.18
CA PRO A 132 6.73 -16.28 1.91
C PRO A 132 6.48 -14.96 2.63
N GLY A 133 6.78 -14.92 3.93
CA GLY A 133 6.59 -13.71 4.75
C GLY A 133 5.12 -13.40 5.07
N GLU A 134 4.18 -14.35 4.90
CA GLU A 134 2.82 -14.14 5.38
C GLU A 134 2.78 -14.00 6.91
N GLU A 135 1.92 -13.11 7.37
CA GLU A 135 1.74 -12.81 8.78
C GLU A 135 0.31 -13.17 9.21
N ARG A 136 -0.03 -12.84 10.46
CA ARG A 136 -1.39 -12.89 10.98
C ARG A 136 -1.73 -11.55 11.59
N ASP A 137 -2.91 -11.02 11.25
CA ASP A 137 -3.34 -9.71 11.68
C ASP A 137 -4.77 -9.75 12.22
N CYS A 138 -4.94 -9.17 13.41
CA CYS A 138 -6.18 -9.12 14.18
C CYS A 138 -6.83 -7.74 14.12
N ILE A 139 -6.11 -6.73 13.65
CA ILE A 139 -6.48 -5.32 13.71
C ILE A 139 -6.34 -4.77 12.29
N HIS A 140 -7.35 -5.07 11.48
CA HIS A 140 -7.53 -4.47 10.16
C HIS A 140 -8.57 -3.34 10.26
#